data_AF-A0A9P5N1K1-F1
#
_entry.id   AF-A0A9P5N1K1-F1
#
_cell.length_a   1.000
_cell.length_b   1.000
_cell.length_c   1.000
_cell.angle_alpha   90.00
_cell.angle_beta   90.00
_cell.angle_gamma   90.00
#
_symmetry.space_group_name_H-M   'P 1'
#
loop_
_entity.id
_entity.type
_entity.pdbx_description
1 polymer ?
#
loop_
_entity_poly.entity_id
_entity_poly.type
_entity_poly.pdbx_seq_one_letter_code
_entity_poly.pdbx_strand_id
1 'polypeptide(L)'
;MYLLINALAFFFFLYLLAVFRNYKRRRGLPYPPGPPSRPVIGNLLDIPKDTPWTAYADMSKKYGDVICLRVVNQLVVVLCSSSAIKDLLEKRAQTYSERPTLPILEMYT
;
A
#
# COMPACT_ATOMS: atom_id res chain seq x y z
N MET A 1 -26.15 28.32 -8.47
CA MET A 1 -24.73 28.73 -8.45
C MET A 1 -24.08 28.51 -7.08
N TYR A 2 -24.59 29.13 -6.00
CA TYR A 2 -24.03 29.00 -4.65
C TYR A 2 -23.99 27.57 -4.08
N LEU A 3 -25.01 26.75 -4.34
CA LEU A 3 -25.03 25.34 -3.92
C LEU A 3 -23.87 24.53 -4.54
N LEU A 4 -23.57 24.76 -5.82
CA LEU A 4 -22.47 24.08 -6.52
C LEU A 4 -21.12 24.47 -5.94
N ILE A 5 -20.92 25.77 -5.67
CA ILE A 5 -19.69 26.31 -5.08
C ILE A 5 -19.49 25.72 -3.67
N ASN A 6 -20.54 25.68 -2.85
CA ASN A 6 -20.49 25.09 -1.52
C ASN A 6 -20.18 23.58 -1.55
N ALA A 7 -20.77 22.84 -2.49
CA ALA A 7 -20.47 21.43 -2.66
C ALA A 7 -18.99 21.19 -3.04
N LEU A 8 -18.46 21.94 -4.00
CA LEU A 8 -17.05 21.85 -4.40
C LEU A 8 -16.10 22.21 -3.26
N ALA A 9 -16.40 23.28 -2.50
CA ALA A 9 -15.62 23.68 -1.33
C ALA A 9 -15.64 22.59 -0.25
N PHE A 10 -16.78 21.95 -0.02
CA PHE A 10 -16.91 20.84 0.92
C PHE A 10 -16.08 19.62 0.52
N PHE A 11 -16.14 19.20 -0.75
CA PHE A 11 -15.33 18.09 -1.24
C PHE A 11 -13.82 18.41 -1.19
N PHE A 12 -13.43 19.65 -1.52
CA PHE A 12 -12.04 20.08 -1.40
C PHE A 12 -11.55 20.07 0.05
N PHE A 13 -12.38 20.54 1.00
CA PHE A 13 -12.08 20.50 2.42
C PHE A 13 -11.93 19.06 2.95
N LEU A 14 -12.86 18.17 2.58
CA LEU A 14 -12.76 16.75 2.91
C LEU A 14 -11.51 16.10 2.33
N TYR A 15 -11.15 16.45 1.09
CA TYR A 15 -9.92 15.97 0.46
C TYR A 15 -8.67 16.44 1.23
N LEU A 16 -8.57 17.73 1.59
CA LEU A 16 -7.47 18.25 2.39
C LEU A 16 -7.38 17.57 3.76
N LEU A 17 -8.52 17.37 4.43
CA LEU A 17 -8.56 16.64 5.70
C LEU A 17 -8.05 15.20 5.54
N ALA A 18 -8.44 14.51 4.47
CA ALA A 18 -7.97 13.15 4.19
C ALA A 18 -6.45 13.10 3.94
N VAL A 19 -5.90 14.04 3.17
CA VAL A 19 -4.46 14.19 2.93
C VAL A 19 -3.72 14.43 4.25
N PHE A 20 -4.21 15.36 5.07
CA PHE A 20 -3.58 15.72 6.34
C PHE A 20 -3.59 14.56 7.34
N ARG A 21 -4.71 13.83 7.44
CA ARG A 21 -4.81 12.61 8.28
C ARG A 21 -3.83 11.54 7.82
N ASN A 22 -3.71 11.33 6.50
CA ASN A 22 -2.77 10.37 5.95
C ASN A 22 -1.31 10.77 6.20
N TYR A 23 -0.98 12.06 6.12
CA TYR A 23 0.35 12.57 6.46
C TYR A 23 0.68 12.32 7.94
N LYS A 24 -0.23 12.66 8.87
CA LYS A 24 -0.06 12.40 10.31
C LYS A 24 0.08 10.91 10.64
N ARG A 25 -0.56 10.01 9.90
CA ARG A 25 -0.44 8.56 10.09
C ARG A 25 0.95 8.00 9.73
N ARG A 26 1.78 8.74 8.99
CA ARG A 26 3.15 8.33 8.63
C ARG A 26 4.18 8.60 9.74
N ARG A 27 3.75 8.73 11.01
CA ARG A 27 4.66 8.89 12.15
C ARG A 27 5.30 7.54 12.49
N GLY A 28 6.58 7.38 12.18
CA GLY A 28 7.36 6.16 12.42
C GLY A 28 8.66 6.13 11.62
N LEU A 29 9.36 4.99 11.66
CA LEU A 29 10.50 4.73 10.77
C LEU A 29 10.05 4.82 9.31
N PRO A 30 10.92 5.31 8.40
CA PRO A 30 10.60 5.35 6.98
C PRO A 30 10.31 3.93 6.49
N TYR A 31 9.22 3.80 5.73
CA TYR A 31 8.94 2.54 5.03
C TYR A 31 10.03 2.24 3.99
N PRO A 32 10.18 0.97 3.60
CA PRO A 32 11.02 0.61 2.46
C PRO A 32 10.63 1.41 1.20
N PRO A 33 11.57 1.59 0.26
CA PRO A 33 11.33 2.34 -0.97
C PRO A 33 10.19 1.73 -1.81
N GLY A 34 9.55 2.57 -2.63
CA GLY A 34 8.47 2.13 -3.52
C GLY A 34 7.89 3.28 -4.33
N PRO A 35 6.95 2.99 -5.26
CA PRO A 35 6.29 4.00 -6.05
C PRO A 35 5.52 4.99 -5.17
N PRO A 36 5.52 6.29 -5.52
CA PRO A 36 4.89 7.32 -4.71
C PRO A 36 3.38 7.06 -4.59
N SER A 37 2.91 6.93 -3.35
CA SER A 37 1.50 6.65 -3.06
C SER A 37 0.63 7.89 -3.25
N ARG A 38 -0.45 7.75 -4.02
CA ARG A 38 -1.46 8.80 -4.23
C ARG A 38 -2.26 9.04 -2.94
N PRO A 39 -2.77 10.25 -2.69
CA PRO A 39 -3.62 10.50 -1.53
C PRO A 39 -4.90 9.66 -1.59
N VAL A 40 -5.35 9.17 -0.43
CA VAL A 40 -6.55 8.32 -0.23
C VAL A 40 -6.43 6.89 -0.79
N ILE A 41 -6.10 6.73 -2.07
CA ILE A 41 -6.10 5.43 -2.76
C ILE A 41 -4.74 4.71 -2.65
N GLY A 42 -3.65 5.47 -2.50
CA GLY A 42 -2.30 4.93 -2.49
C GLY A 42 -1.84 4.47 -3.87
N ASN A 43 -1.24 3.28 -3.93
CA ASN A 43 -0.71 2.57 -5.08
C ASN A 43 -1.68 1.52 -5.66
N LEU A 44 -2.98 1.59 -5.34
CA LEU A 44 -3.95 0.61 -5.86
C LEU A 44 -3.92 0.51 -7.40
N LEU A 45 -3.70 1.64 -8.07
CA LEU A 45 -3.61 1.70 -9.54
C LEU A 45 -2.24 1.26 -10.08
N ASP A 46 -1.24 1.14 -9.20
CA ASP A 46 0.09 0.69 -9.55
C ASP A 46 0.21 -0.84 -9.37
N ILE A 47 -0.85 -1.53 -8.90
CA ILE A 47 -0.89 -2.99 -8.78
C ILE A 47 -1.10 -3.61 -10.17
N PRO A 48 -0.16 -4.40 -10.69
CA PRO A 48 -0.31 -5.10 -11.96
C PRO A 48 -1.40 -6.18 -11.88
N LYS A 49 -2.26 -6.25 -12.90
CA LYS A 49 -3.38 -7.22 -12.97
C LYS A 49 -3.05 -8.46 -13.81
N ASP A 50 -2.39 -8.29 -14.95
CA ASP A 50 -2.21 -9.38 -15.92
C ASP A 50 -0.94 -10.20 -15.65
N THR A 51 0.21 -9.53 -15.52
CA THR A 51 1.51 -10.19 -15.27
C THR A 51 2.21 -9.59 -14.05
N PRO A 52 1.77 -9.92 -12.83
CA PRO A 52 2.29 -9.30 -11.62
C PRO A 52 3.78 -9.59 -11.35
N TRP A 53 4.25 -10.81 -11.64
CA TRP A 53 5.64 -11.20 -11.38
C TRP A 53 6.65 -10.41 -12.23
N THR A 54 6.35 -10.14 -13.50
CA THR A 54 7.23 -9.34 -14.38
C THR A 54 7.23 -7.88 -13.94
N ALA A 55 6.06 -7.31 -13.67
CA ALA A 55 5.94 -5.93 -13.24
C ALA A 55 6.64 -5.68 -11.89
N TYR A 56 6.51 -6.58 -10.92
CA TYR A 56 7.26 -6.47 -9.66
C TYR A 56 8.77 -6.66 -9.84
N ALA A 57 9.20 -7.53 -10.75
CA ALA A 57 10.61 -7.66 -11.10
C ALA A 57 11.18 -6.39 -11.76
N ASP A 58 10.38 -5.67 -12.55
CA ASP A 58 10.80 -4.38 -13.11
C ASP A 58 10.80 -3.26 -12.06
N MET A 59 9.84 -3.29 -11.13
CA MET A 59 9.85 -2.39 -9.98
C MET A 59 11.04 -2.65 -9.05
N SER A 60 11.47 -3.90 -8.88
CA SER A 60 12.62 -4.22 -8.02
C SER A 60 13.93 -3.65 -8.56
N LYS A 61 14.10 -3.63 -9.89
CA LYS A 61 15.23 -2.96 -10.54
C LYS A 61 15.26 -1.45 -10.24
N LYS A 62 14.11 -0.82 -10.01
CA LYS A 62 13.97 0.63 -9.79
C LYS A 62 14.01 1.03 -8.31
N TYR A 63 13.37 0.24 -7.46
CA TYR A 63 13.16 0.57 -6.04
C TYR A 63 14.00 -0.31 -5.09
N GLY A 64 14.58 -1.40 -5.57
CA GLY A 64 15.37 -2.35 -4.80
C GLY A 64 14.61 -3.64 -4.45
N ASP A 65 15.28 -4.49 -3.68
CA ASP A 65 14.84 -5.86 -3.38
C ASP A 65 13.59 -5.95 -2.49
N VAL A 66 13.27 -4.90 -1.75
CA VAL A 66 12.12 -4.83 -0.84
C VAL A 66 11.31 -3.59 -1.20
N ILE A 67 10.14 -3.81 -1.77
CA ILE A 67 9.27 -2.76 -2.32
C ILE A 67 8.08 -2.57 -1.39
N CYS A 68 7.75 -1.32 -1.08
CA CYS A 68 6.58 -0.98 -0.28
C CYS A 68 5.48 -0.33 -1.13
N LEU A 69 4.27 -0.87 -1.07
CA LEU A 69 3.08 -0.39 -1.75
C LEU A 69 1.99 -0.11 -0.72
N ARG A 70 1.28 1.01 -0.85
CA ARG A 70 0.14 1.31 0.02
C ARG A 70 -1.14 1.12 -0.76
N VAL A 71 -1.98 0.18 -0.38
CA VAL A 71 -3.24 -0.09 -1.08
C VAL A 71 -4.38 0.37 -0.19
N VAL A 72 -4.96 1.53 -0.49
CA VAL A 72 -5.99 2.18 0.33
C VAL A 72 -5.50 2.36 1.78
N ASN A 73 -5.94 1.49 2.70
CA ASN A 73 -5.56 1.53 4.12
C ASN A 73 -4.57 0.43 4.53
N GLN A 74 -4.16 -0.43 3.59
CA GLN A 74 -3.25 -1.55 3.82
C GLN A 74 -1.84 -1.23 3.30
N LEU A 75 -0.82 -1.77 3.97
CA LEU A 75 0.56 -1.71 3.54
C LEU A 75 0.95 -3.09 3.01
N VAL A 76 1.40 -3.15 1.76
CA VAL A 76 1.84 -4.36 1.08
C VAL A 76 3.35 -4.25 0.88
N VAL A 77 4.09 -5.26 1.34
CA VAL A 77 5.53 -5.36 1.15
C VAL A 77 5.80 -6.50 0.17
N VAL A 78 6.51 -6.20 -0.92
CA VAL A 78 6.88 -7.18 -1.94
C VAL A 78 8.36 -7.49 -1.83
N LEU A 79 8.70 -8.76 -1.64
CA LEU A 79 10.07 -9.25 -1.54
C LEU A 79 10.52 -9.81 -2.88
N CYS A 80 11.60 -9.27 -3.44
CA CYS A 80 12.08 -9.62 -4.78
C CYS A 80 13.43 -10.34 -4.78
N SER A 81 14.12 -10.46 -3.63
CA SER A 81 15.40 -11.18 -3.51
C SER A 81 15.34 -12.39 -2.58
N SER A 82 16.14 -13.40 -2.91
CA SER A 82 16.24 -14.64 -2.13
C SER A 82 16.73 -14.40 -0.70
N SER A 83 17.65 -13.46 -0.51
CA SER A 83 18.14 -13.07 0.82
C SER A 83 17.01 -12.47 1.68
N ALA A 84 16.25 -11.51 1.15
CA ALA A 84 15.13 -10.89 1.86
C ALA A 84 14.02 -11.90 2.19
N ILE A 85 13.73 -12.82 1.26
CA ILE A 85 12.77 -13.90 1.48
C ILE A 85 13.22 -14.82 2.63
N LYS A 86 14.48 -15.27 2.63
CA LYS A 86 15.00 -16.13 3.71
C LYS A 86 15.02 -15.40 5.05
N ASP A 87 15.43 -14.14 5.07
CA ASP A 87 15.53 -13.39 6.32
C ASP A 87 14.17 -13.10 6.96
N LEU A 88 13.15 -12.84 6.15
CA LEU A 88 11.81 -12.50 6.65
C LEU A 88 10.93 -13.74 6.78
N LEU A 89 10.80 -14.58 5.75
CA LEU A 89 9.84 -15.68 5.75
C LEU A 89 10.37 -16.97 6.37
N GLU A 90 11.70 -17.18 6.39
CA GLU A 90 12.30 -18.40 6.95
C GLU A 90 12.82 -18.15 8.37
N LYS A 91 13.80 -17.24 8.55
CA LYS A 91 14.41 -16.96 9.86
C LYS A 91 13.44 -16.36 10.87
N ARG A 92 12.45 -15.60 10.39
CA ARG A 92 11.42 -14.93 11.21
C ARG A 92 10.02 -15.47 10.93
N ALA A 93 9.92 -16.73 10.51
CA ALA A 93 8.66 -17.38 10.16
C ALA A 93 7.56 -17.21 11.22
N GLN A 94 7.90 -17.30 12.52
CA GLN A 94 6.93 -17.12 13.60
C GLN A 94 6.27 -15.73 13.64
N THR A 95 6.93 -14.70 13.14
CA THR A 95 6.40 -13.32 13.10
C THR A 95 5.56 -13.06 11.85
N TYR A 96 5.85 -13.73 10.73
CA TYR A 96 5.24 -13.45 9.43
C TYR A 96 4.40 -14.61 8.86
N SER A 97 4.13 -15.65 9.66
CA SER A 97 3.33 -16.80 9.24
C SER A 97 1.82 -16.55 9.25
N GLU A 98 1.37 -15.45 9.87
CA GLU A 98 -0.04 -15.07 9.90
C GLU A 98 -0.57 -14.80 8.50
N ARG A 99 -1.73 -15.37 8.18
CA ARG A 99 -2.39 -15.18 6.89
C ARG A 99 -3.58 -14.25 7.08
N PRO A 100 -3.67 -13.14 6.33
CA PRO A 100 -4.82 -12.26 6.41
C PRO A 100 -6.07 -13.01 5.97
N THR A 101 -7.09 -13.03 6.82
CA THR A 101 -8.42 -13.50 6.44
C THR A 101 -9.08 -12.49 5.51
N LEU A 102 -9.63 -12.97 4.40
CA LEU A 102 -10.47 -12.13 3.57
C LEU A 102 -11.84 -12.04 4.25
N PRO A 103 -12.39 -10.82 4.50
CA PRO A 103 -13.69 -10.67 5.16
C PRO A 103 -14.82 -11.44 4.49
N ILE A 104 -14.71 -11.70 3.18
CA ILE A 104 -15.69 -12.50 2.45
C ILE A 104 -15.65 -13.98 2.82
N LEU A 105 -14.49 -14.54 3.16
CA LEU A 105 -14.35 -15.95 3.52
C LEU A 105 -14.87 -16.21 4.94
N GLU A 106 -14.70 -15.24 5.85
CA GLU A 106 -15.20 -15.32 7.23
C GLU A 106 -16.73 -15.36 7.29
N MET A 107 -17.44 -14.82 6.29
CA MET A 107 -18.91 -14.90 6.23
C MET A 107 -19.46 -16.30 5.89
N TYR A 108 -18.62 -17.22 5.40
CA TYR A 108 -19.03 -18.56 5.00
C TYR A 108 -18.56 -19.67 5.96
N THR A 109 -17.84 -19.32 7.03
CA THR A 109 -17.31 -20.25 8.05
C THR A 109 -17.98 -20.03 9.40
#